data_AF-A0A8H4K7I5-F1
#
_entry.id   AF-A0A8H4K7I5-F1
#
_cell.length_a   1.000
_cell.length_b   1.000
_cell.length_c   1.000
_cell.angle_alpha   90.00
_cell.angle_beta   90.00
_cell.angle_gamma   90.00
#
_symmetry.space_group_name_H-M   'P 1'
#
loop_
_entity.id
_entity.type
_entity.pdbx_description
1 polymer ?
#
loop_
_entity_poly.entity_id
_entity_poly.type
_entity_poly.pdbx_seq_one_letter_code
_entity_poly.pdbx_strand_id
1 'polypeptide(L)' 'MSQPLGVDAILGGMADALPTHPSNDDSSDLASSYEVIALLIHSYLSALGFKLQGFDEDKNL' A
#
# COMPACT_ATOMS: atom_id res chain seq x y z
N MET A 1 -2.39 10.55 -20.65
CA MET A 1 -3.55 9.95 -19.98
C MET A 1 -2.99 9.02 -18.91
N SER A 2 -2.99 9.43 -17.65
CA SER A 2 -2.52 8.55 -16.56
C SER A 2 -3.50 7.39 -16.45
N GLN A 3 -3.03 6.17 -16.69
CA GLN A 3 -3.84 4.97 -16.49
C GLN A 3 -3.74 4.60 -15.00
N PRO A 4 -4.81 4.78 -14.21
CA PRO A 4 -4.74 4.54 -12.76
C PRO A 4 -4.38 3.09 -12.43
N LEU A 5 -4.67 2.16 -13.35
CA LEU A 5 -4.37 0.74 -13.23
C LEU A 5 -3.17 0.30 -14.10
N GLY A 6 -2.38 1.25 -14.59
CA GLY A 6 -1.14 0.94 -15.31
C GLY A 6 -0.11 0.30 -14.39
N VAL A 7 0.76 -0.56 -14.92
CA VAL A 7 1.78 -1.28 -14.13
C VAL A 7 2.63 -0.32 -13.31
N ASP A 8 3.09 0.79 -13.91
CA ASP A 8 3.91 1.80 -13.21
C ASP A 8 3.14 2.48 -12.06
N ALA A 9 1.84 2.72 -12.24
CA ALA A 9 1.00 3.34 -11.23
C ALA A 9 0.76 2.39 -10.05
N ILE A 10 0.50 1.11 -10.33
CA ILE A 10 0.33 0.09 -9.31
C ILE A 10 1.65 -0.16 -8.56
N LEU A 11 2.76 -0.29 -9.27
CA LEU A 11 4.08 -0.50 -8.65
C LEU A 11 4.51 0.71 -7.80
N GLY A 12 4.27 1.93 -8.27
CA GLY A 12 4.46 3.14 -7.47
C GLY A 12 3.60 3.14 -6.21
N GLY A 13 2.31 2.83 -6.34
CA GLY A 13 1.41 2.72 -5.18
C GLY A 13 1.76 1.60 -4.21
N MET A 14 2.43 0.53 -4.66
CA MET A 14 2.97 -0.51 -3.77
C MET A 14 4.19 0.02 -3.00
N ALA A 15 5.08 0.75 -3.68
CA ALA A 15 6.26 1.35 -3.06
C ALA A 15 5.88 2.44 -2.04
N ASP A 16 4.91 3.29 -2.36
CA ASP A 16 4.44 4.37 -1.49
C ASP A 16 3.76 3.86 -0.20
N ALA A 17 3.23 2.64 -0.22
CA ALA A 17 2.58 2.01 0.92
C ALA A 17 3.58 1.28 1.84
N LEU A 18 4.84 1.10 1.43
CA LEU A 18 5.87 0.52 2.28
C LEU A 18 6.46 1.57 3.24
N PRO A 19 6.86 1.16 4.45
CA PRO A 19 7.56 2.03 5.38
C PRO A 19 8.85 2.61 4.78
N THR A 20 9.16 3.85 5.15
CA THR A 20 10.46 4.44 4.82
C THR A 20 11.46 4.07 5.91
N HIS A 21 12.38 3.17 5.60
CA HIS A 21 13.42 2.77 6.55
C HIS A 21 14.59 3.76 6.63
N PRO A 22 15.25 3.87 7.79
CA PRO A 22 16.59 4.45 7.87
C PRO A 22 17.55 3.69 6.95
N SER A 23 18.53 4.38 6.36
CA SER A 23 19.46 3.79 5.37
C SER A 23 20.34 2.63 5.87
N ASN A 24 20.21 2.23 7.12
CA ASN A 24 21.03 1.23 7.78
C ASN A 24 20.19 0.13 8.45
N ASP A 25 18.89 0.08 8.12
CA ASP A 25 17.96 -0.97 8.51
C ASP A 25 17.66 -1.87 7.30
N ASP A 26 18.19 -3.10 7.34
CA ASP A 26 17.99 -4.12 6.31
C ASP A 26 16.85 -5.09 6.69
N SER A 27 16.00 -4.74 7.67
CA SER A 27 14.87 -5.57 8.06
C SER A 27 13.82 -5.65 6.95
N SER A 28 13.15 -6.80 6.88
CA SER A 28 12.08 -7.01 5.90
C SER A 28 10.79 -6.33 6.37
N ASP A 29 10.23 -5.46 5.53
CA ASP A 29 8.90 -4.87 5.72
C ASP A 29 7.76 -5.89 5.66
N LEU A 30 8.02 -7.03 5.03
CA LEU A 30 7.06 -8.09 4.83
C LEU A 30 7.48 -9.29 5.68
N ALA A 31 6.60 -9.70 6.58
CA ALA A 31 6.71 -10.90 7.39
C ALA A 31 6.36 -12.17 6.59
N SER A 32 5.57 -12.04 5.51
CA SER A 32 5.18 -13.18 4.66
C SER A 32 4.92 -12.77 3.21
N SER A 33 5.08 -13.71 2.27
CA SER A 33 4.76 -13.49 0.85
C SER A 33 3.28 -13.17 0.59
N TYR A 34 2.39 -13.55 1.51
CA TYR A 34 0.97 -13.18 1.42
C TYR A 34 0.75 -11.67 1.52
N GLU A 35 1.63 -10.96 2.22
CA GLU A 35 1.52 -9.51 2.39
C GLU A 35 1.80 -8.75 1.09
N VAL A 36 2.55 -9.34 0.15
CA VAL A 36 2.71 -8.81 -1.21
C VAL A 36 1.36 -8.78 -1.95
N ILE A 37 0.52 -9.81 -1.76
CA ILE A 37 -0.81 -9.87 -2.38
C ILE A 37 -1.72 -8.81 -1.74
N ALA A 38 -1.66 -8.66 -0.42
CA ALA A 38 -2.41 -7.62 0.29
C ALA A 38 -1.98 -6.20 -0.16
N LEU A 39 -0.68 -5.97 -0.30
CA LEU A 39 -0.10 -4.73 -0.81
C LEU A 39 -0.57 -4.44 -2.24
N LEU A 40 -0.55 -5.43 -3.13
CA LEU A 40 -1.06 -5.31 -4.49
C LEU A 40 -2.55 -4.90 -4.51
N ILE A 41 -3.38 -5.61 -3.74
CA ILE A 41 -4.81 -5.29 -3.62
C ILE A 41 -5.01 -3.87 -3.08
N HIS A 42 -4.24 -3.49 -2.06
CA HIS A 42 -4.26 -2.13 -1.51
C HIS A 42 -3.96 -1.09 -2.59
N SER A 43 -2.92 -1.27 -3.40
CA SER A 43 -2.56 -0.32 -4.46
C SER A 43 -3.64 -0.23 -5.55
N TYR A 44 -4.29 -1.34 -5.92
CA TYR A 44 -5.44 -1.31 -6.84
C TYR A 44 -6.62 -0.51 -6.26
N LEU A 45 -6.98 -0.75 -5.01
CA LEU A 45 -8.10 -0.08 -4.35
C LEU A 45 -7.82 1.41 -4.16
N SER A 46 -6.61 1.75 -3.71
CA SER A 46 -6.15 3.13 -3.53
C SER A 46 -6.14 3.90 -4.86
N ALA A 47 -5.66 3.28 -5.94
CA ALA A 47 -5.69 3.87 -7.28
C ALA A 47 -7.12 4.16 -7.80
N LEU A 48 -8.12 3.43 -7.30
CA LEU A 48 -9.54 3.65 -7.57
C LEU A 48 -10.22 4.62 -6.58
N GLY A 49 -9.47 5.16 -5.62
CA GLY A 49 -9.96 6.13 -4.64
C GLY A 49 -10.58 5.52 -3.38
N PHE A 50 -10.42 4.21 -3.14
CA PHE A 50 -10.82 3.59 -1.88
C PHE A 50 -9.79 3.89 -0.79
N LYS A 51 -10.26 4.17 0.43
CA LYS A 51 -9.42 4.33 1.62
C LYS A 51 -9.69 3.16 2.58
N LEU A 52 -8.64 2.59 3.16
CA LEU A 52 -8.79 1.68 4.29
C LEU A 52 -9.30 2.45 5.50
N GLN A 53 -10.35 1.91 6.13
CA GLN A 53 -10.92 2.46 7.34
C GLN A 53 -10.54 1.59 8.53
N GLY A 54 -9.93 2.20 9.54
CA GLY A 54 -9.58 1.53 10.78
C GLY A 54 -10.84 1.16 11.57
N PHE A 55 -10.80 0.03 12.28
CA PHE A 55 -11.95 -0.47 13.07
C PHE A 55 -12.48 0.51 14.13
N ASP A 56 -11.66 1.46 14.56
CA ASP A 56 -12.00 2.49 15.55
C ASP A 56 -11.96 3.92 14.98
N GLU A 57 -11.75 4.11 13.67
CA GLU A 57 -11.73 5.46 13.08
C GLU A 57 -13.09 6.17 13.21
N ASP A 58 -14.21 5.43 13.24
CA ASP A 58 -15.56 5.99 13.44
C ASP A 58 -15.90 6.35 14.89
N LYS A 59 -15.12 5.87 15.88
CA LYS A 59 -15.42 6.11 17.31
C LYS A 59 -15.02 7.50 17.80
N ASN A 60 -14.40 8.31 16.95
CA ASN A 60 -13.99 9.69 17.24
C ASN A 60 -14.86 10.74 16.50
N LEU A 61 -16.05 10.37 16.02
CA LEU A 61 -17.05 11.29 15.45
C LEU A 61 -18.06 11.77 16.50
#